data_AF-A0A924GRK1-F1
#
_entry.id   AF-A0A924GRK1-F1
#
_cell.length_a   1.000
_cell.length_b   1.000
_cell.length_c   1.000
_cell.angle_alpha   90.00
_cell.angle_beta   90.00
_cell.angle_gamma   90.00
#
_symmetry.space_group_name_H-M   'P 1'
#
loop_
_entity.id
_entity.type
_entity.pdbx_description
1 polymer ?
#
loop_
_entity_poly.entity_id
_entity_poly.type
_entity_poly.pdbx_seq_one_letter_code
_entity_poly.pdbx_strand_id
1 'polypeptide(L)'
;MTWLPAWLRAYRPAWLAGDLTAGVIVTVMLIPQSLAYALLAGLPPEVGLYASILPIVAYALLGSSMTLAVGPVAVASLMTASALQPLASAGSAEYVALAVQLSMISGVMLLAFGALRLGFLAYFLSHPVISGFISGSAVLIAVGQLKYILGVKVAGLTVLETLAGLVKALPQTQPVTLAIGVSSLLFLLLSRRYLAQLLTRLGVPAKAADLVAKLA
;
A
#
# COMPACT_ATOMS: atom_id res chain seq x y z
N MET A 1 -19.42 -14.67 25.98
CA MET A 1 -19.01 -13.98 24.74
C MET A 1 -18.33 -12.69 25.12
N THR A 2 -17.01 -12.62 25.06
CA THR A 2 -16.29 -11.40 25.42
C THR A 2 -15.91 -10.68 24.14
N TRP A 3 -16.66 -9.62 23.84
CA TRP A 3 -16.49 -8.76 22.66
C TRP A 3 -15.18 -7.95 22.66
N LEU A 4 -14.39 -8.03 23.73
CA LEU A 4 -13.09 -7.39 23.83
C LEU A 4 -11.99 -8.32 23.31
N PRO A 5 -11.07 -7.82 22.46
CA PRO A 5 -9.94 -8.60 21.99
C PRO A 5 -9.11 -9.18 23.13
N ALA A 6 -8.62 -10.41 22.95
CA ALA A 6 -7.78 -11.07 23.95
C ALA A 6 -6.49 -10.27 24.23
N TRP A 7 -5.95 -9.57 23.24
CA TRP A 7 -4.74 -8.75 23.38
C TRP A 7 -4.94 -7.59 24.37
N LEU A 8 -6.13 -6.98 24.40
CA LEU A 8 -6.41 -5.84 25.27
C LEU A 8 -6.39 -6.24 26.75
N ARG A 9 -6.80 -7.49 27.04
CA ARG A 9 -6.78 -8.04 28.40
C ARG A 9 -5.38 -8.37 28.90
N ALA A 10 -4.50 -8.73 27.98
CA ALA A 10 -3.11 -9.07 28.28
C ALA A 10 -2.17 -7.85 28.17
N TYR A 11 -2.72 -6.66 27.91
CA TYR A 11 -1.94 -5.45 27.64
C TYR A 11 -1.18 -4.98 28.87
N ARG A 12 0.12 -4.72 28.71
CA ARG A 12 0.99 -4.24 29.79
C ARG A 12 1.30 -2.75 29.59
N PRO A 13 1.15 -1.90 30.61
CA PRO A 13 1.48 -0.47 30.50
C PRO A 13 2.92 -0.20 30.03
N ALA A 14 3.85 -1.12 30.30
CA ALA A 14 5.23 -1.04 29.82
C ALA A 14 5.37 -1.02 28.28
N TRP A 15 4.36 -1.47 27.53
CA TRP A 15 4.37 -1.47 26.07
C TRP A 15 3.95 -0.14 25.46
N LEU A 16 3.28 0.73 26.22
CA LEU A 16 2.68 1.97 25.73
C LEU A 16 3.68 2.88 25.01
N ALA A 17 4.88 3.04 25.57
CA ALA A 17 5.91 3.88 24.94
C ALA A 17 6.36 3.31 23.58
N GLY A 18 6.53 1.98 23.49
CA GLY A 18 6.88 1.30 22.26
C GLY A 18 5.77 1.42 21.22
N ASP A 19 4.53 1.17 21.62
CA ASP A 19 3.36 1.23 20.73
C ASP A 19 3.09 2.65 20.24
N LEU A 20 3.33 3.68 21.07
CA LEU A 20 3.21 5.07 20.64
C LEU A 20 4.24 5.40 19.56
N THR A 21 5.51 5.00 19.75
CA THR A 21 6.54 5.21 18.72
C THR A 21 6.24 4.44 17.44
N ALA A 22 5.81 3.17 17.56
CA ALA A 22 5.42 2.35 16.41
C ALA A 22 4.20 2.94 15.68
N GLY A 23 3.20 3.41 16.42
CA GLY A 23 2.01 4.06 15.88
C GLY A 23 2.35 5.30 15.06
N VAL A 24 3.21 6.18 15.59
CA VAL A 24 3.69 7.37 14.86
C VAL A 24 4.40 6.96 13.56
N ILE A 25 5.31 5.97 13.61
CA ILE A 25 6.02 5.50 12.42
C ILE A 25 5.03 4.95 11.39
N VAL A 26 4.11 4.08 11.81
CA VAL A 26 3.09 3.49 10.93
C VAL A 26 2.22 4.57 10.31
N THR A 27 1.77 5.57 11.07
CA THR A 27 0.98 6.69 10.54
C THR A 27 1.77 7.49 9.50
N VAL A 28 3.04 7.83 9.79
CA VAL A 28 3.90 8.58 8.85
C VAL A 28 4.11 7.79 7.56
N MET A 29 4.34 6.48 7.64
CA MET A 29 4.53 5.63 6.45
C MET A 29 3.23 5.41 5.67
N LEU A 30 2.09 5.35 6.36
CA LEU A 30 0.81 5.00 5.75
C LEU A 30 0.22 6.14 4.90
N ILE A 31 0.52 7.41 5.22
CA ILE A 31 0.07 8.57 4.42
C ILE A 31 0.57 8.47 2.97
N PRO A 32 1.88 8.45 2.66
CA PRO A 32 2.35 8.37 1.28
C PRO A 32 1.96 7.04 0.60
N GLN A 33 1.96 5.93 1.35
CA GLN A 33 1.58 4.63 0.83
C GLN A 33 0.12 4.61 0.36
N SER A 34 -0.79 5.15 1.16
CA SER A 34 -2.23 5.17 0.84
C SER A 34 -2.55 6.07 -0.36
N LEU A 35 -1.90 7.23 -0.48
CA LEU A 35 -1.98 8.11 -1.65
C LEU A 35 -1.52 7.38 -2.92
N ALA A 36 -0.37 6.71 -2.87
CA ALA A 36 0.16 5.94 -3.99
C ALA A 36 -0.77 4.78 -4.40
N TYR A 37 -1.37 4.11 -3.42
CA TYR A 37 -2.28 2.99 -3.68
C TYR A 37 -3.64 3.43 -4.22
N ALA A 38 -4.12 4.62 -3.88
CA ALA A 38 -5.29 5.21 -4.53
C ALA A 38 -5.01 5.53 -6.00
N LEU A 39 -3.84 6.09 -6.31
CA LEU A 39 -3.40 6.34 -7.69
C LEU A 39 -3.27 5.06 -8.51
N LEU A 40 -2.76 3.98 -7.90
CA LEU A 40 -2.75 2.65 -8.52
C LEU A 40 -4.15 2.13 -8.82
N ALA A 41 -5.13 2.45 -7.97
CA ALA A 41 -6.53 2.10 -8.16
C ALA A 41 -7.26 3.00 -9.16
N GLY A 42 -6.60 4.01 -9.74
CA GLY A 42 -7.24 4.98 -10.63
C GLY A 42 -8.15 5.99 -9.91
N LEU A 43 -8.01 6.12 -8.59
CA LEU A 43 -8.79 7.01 -7.74
C LEU A 43 -8.02 8.30 -7.40
N PRO A 44 -8.73 9.38 -7.03
CA PRO A 44 -8.10 10.56 -6.45
C PRO A 44 -7.30 10.18 -5.18
N PRO A 45 -6.13 10.80 -4.93
CA PRO A 45 -5.26 10.43 -3.82
C PRO A 45 -5.94 10.44 -2.45
N GLU A 46 -6.84 11.40 -2.21
CA GLU A 46 -7.52 11.62 -0.93
C GLU A 46 -8.38 10.41 -0.52
N VAL A 47 -8.87 9.64 -1.50
CA VAL A 47 -9.62 8.42 -1.26
C VAL A 47 -8.78 7.37 -0.55
N GLY A 48 -7.46 7.34 -0.78
CA GLY A 48 -6.53 6.45 -0.07
C GLY A 48 -6.48 6.74 1.42
N LEU A 49 -6.53 8.02 1.80
CA LEU A 49 -6.57 8.43 3.21
C LEU A 49 -7.87 7.96 3.87
N TYR A 50 -9.01 8.14 3.20
CA TYR A 50 -10.30 7.66 3.69
C TYR A 50 -10.32 6.14 3.86
N ALA A 51 -9.75 5.41 2.90
CA ALA A 51 -9.63 3.96 2.92
C ALA A 51 -8.65 3.43 3.99
N SER A 52 -7.90 4.30 4.67
CA SER A 52 -6.92 3.88 5.69
C SER A 52 -7.40 4.14 7.12
N ILE A 53 -8.19 5.19 7.35
CA ILE A 53 -8.59 5.60 8.71
C ILE A 53 -9.59 4.60 9.31
N LEU A 54 -10.71 4.35 8.61
CA LEU A 54 -11.80 3.53 9.14
C LEU A 54 -11.40 2.06 9.39
N PRO A 55 -10.68 1.39 8.48
CA PRO A 55 -10.28 -0.01 8.71
C PRO A 55 -9.36 -0.19 9.92
N ILE A 56 -8.46 0.77 10.19
CA ILE A 56 -7.57 0.71 11.36
C ILE A 56 -8.38 0.79 12.65
N VAL A 57 -9.33 1.72 12.73
CA VAL A 57 -10.19 1.86 13.91
C VAL A 57 -11.03 0.60 14.11
N ALA A 58 -11.63 0.08 13.04
CA ALA A 58 -12.40 -1.17 13.10
C ALA A 58 -11.54 -2.36 13.54
N TYR A 59 -10.32 -2.49 13.00
CA TYR A 59 -9.40 -3.57 13.36
C TYR A 59 -8.87 -3.45 14.79
N ALA A 60 -8.62 -2.24 15.30
CA ALA A 60 -8.21 -2.04 16.69
C ALA A 60 -9.28 -2.57 17.67
N LEU A 61 -10.56 -2.47 17.32
CA LEU A 61 -11.67 -2.92 18.17
C LEU A 61 -11.99 -4.41 18.02
N LEU A 62 -11.89 -4.95 16.80
CA LEU A 62 -12.37 -6.31 16.47
C LEU A 62 -11.24 -7.31 16.19
N GLY A 63 -10.01 -6.82 16.00
CA GLY A 63 -8.86 -7.60 15.56
C GLY A 63 -8.33 -8.55 16.62
N SER A 64 -7.77 -9.66 16.16
CA SER A 64 -7.18 -10.69 17.01
C SER A 64 -5.70 -10.45 17.30
N SER A 65 -4.99 -9.67 16.47
CA SER A 65 -3.57 -9.38 16.59
C SER A 65 -3.32 -7.93 17.02
N MET A 66 -2.41 -7.74 17.98
CA MET A 66 -2.01 -6.42 18.47
C MET A 66 -1.09 -5.68 17.49
N THR A 67 -0.40 -6.40 16.60
CA THR A 67 0.68 -5.84 15.76
C THR A 67 0.30 -5.72 14.29
N LEU A 68 -0.89 -6.16 13.89
CA LEU A 68 -1.32 -6.08 12.48
C LEU A 68 -1.88 -4.68 12.19
N ALA A 69 -1.23 -3.98 11.26
CA ALA A 69 -1.77 -2.76 10.68
C ALA A 69 -2.58 -3.11 9.42
N VAL A 70 -3.82 -2.63 9.38
CA VAL A 70 -4.72 -2.80 8.22
C VAL A 70 -4.74 -1.51 7.41
N GLY A 71 -4.76 -1.63 6.09
CA GLY A 71 -4.86 -0.48 5.21
C GLY A 71 -5.00 -0.90 3.75
N PRO A 72 -5.01 0.06 2.81
CA PRO A 72 -4.98 -0.23 1.39
C PRO A 72 -3.74 -1.07 1.04
N VAL A 73 -3.88 -1.96 0.07
CA VAL A 73 -2.80 -2.84 -0.40
C VAL A 73 -2.68 -2.69 -1.91
N ALA A 74 -1.44 -2.57 -2.41
CA ALA A 74 -1.16 -2.34 -3.83
C ALA A 74 -1.88 -3.31 -4.77
N VAL A 75 -1.94 -4.60 -4.40
CA VAL A 75 -2.57 -5.63 -5.21
C VAL A 75 -4.09 -5.43 -5.29
N ALA A 76 -4.75 -5.17 -4.16
CA ALA A 76 -6.18 -4.89 -4.15
C ALA A 76 -6.51 -3.64 -4.98
N SER A 77 -5.67 -2.59 -4.88
CA SER A 77 -5.79 -1.39 -5.72
C SER A 77 -5.71 -1.71 -7.21
N LEU A 78 -4.75 -2.52 -7.65
CA LEU A 78 -4.63 -2.93 -9.05
C LEU A 78 -5.83 -3.76 -9.52
N MET A 79 -6.36 -4.65 -8.67
CA MET A 79 -7.55 -5.42 -8.99
C MET A 79 -8.80 -4.54 -9.11
N THR A 80 -8.94 -3.54 -8.23
CA THR A 80 -9.99 -2.50 -8.34
C THR A 80 -9.85 -1.75 -9.66
N ALA A 81 -8.64 -1.30 -10.01
CA ALA A 81 -8.41 -0.61 -11.29
C ALA A 81 -8.83 -1.46 -12.48
N SER A 82 -8.38 -2.73 -12.52
CA SER A 82 -8.71 -3.67 -13.60
C SER A 82 -10.20 -3.96 -13.71
N ALA A 83 -10.92 -4.01 -12.59
CA ALA A 83 -12.37 -4.25 -12.59
C ALA A 83 -13.18 -3.04 -13.07
N LEU A 84 -12.72 -1.82 -12.76
CA LEU A 84 -13.49 -0.60 -13.00
C LEU A 84 -13.12 0.15 -14.29
N GLN A 85 -11.88 0.00 -14.77
CA GLN A 85 -11.39 0.71 -15.95
C GLN A 85 -12.24 0.47 -17.23
N PRO A 86 -12.83 -0.73 -17.47
CA PRO A 86 -13.73 -0.93 -18.60
C PRO A 86 -15.10 -0.25 -18.45
N LEU A 87 -15.49 0.14 -17.23
CA LEU A 87 -16.83 0.63 -16.90
C LEU A 87 -16.90 2.15 -16.87
N ALA A 88 -15.86 2.82 -16.38
CA ALA A 88 -15.80 4.27 -16.28
C ALA A 88 -14.38 4.80 -16.43
N SER A 89 -14.25 6.09 -16.74
CA SER A 89 -12.96 6.76 -16.83
C SER A 89 -12.36 7.01 -15.44
N ALA A 90 -11.09 6.65 -15.24
CA ALA A 90 -10.38 6.83 -13.98
C ALA A 90 -10.44 8.30 -13.50
N GLY A 91 -10.66 8.51 -12.20
CA GLY A 91 -10.79 9.83 -11.58
C GLY A 91 -12.13 10.55 -11.79
N SER A 92 -13.05 10.01 -12.61
CA SER A 92 -14.40 10.56 -12.73
C SER A 92 -15.24 10.31 -11.47
N ALA A 93 -16.27 11.14 -11.26
CA ALA A 93 -17.20 10.95 -10.13
C ALA A 93 -17.91 9.58 -10.20
N GLU A 94 -18.24 9.11 -11.40
CA GLU A 94 -18.81 7.78 -11.64
C GLU A 94 -17.83 6.67 -11.23
N TYR A 95 -16.55 6.79 -11.57
CA TYR A 95 -15.53 5.82 -11.19
C TYR A 95 -15.37 5.70 -9.67
N VAL A 96 -15.41 6.83 -8.96
CA VAL A 96 -15.38 6.84 -7.49
C VAL A 96 -16.62 6.15 -6.92
N ALA A 97 -17.81 6.42 -7.48
CA ALA A 97 -19.04 5.76 -7.04
C ALA A 97 -18.99 4.24 -7.27
N LEU A 98 -18.51 3.78 -8.42
CA LEU A 98 -18.33 2.34 -8.71
C LEU A 98 -17.31 1.70 -7.77
N ALA A 99 -16.23 2.40 -7.42
CA ALA A 99 -15.25 1.90 -6.45
C ALA A 99 -15.86 1.74 -5.05
N VAL A 100 -16.69 2.70 -4.61
CA VAL A 100 -17.43 2.58 -3.34
C VAL A 100 -18.38 1.38 -3.39
N GLN A 101 -19.13 1.18 -4.47
CA GLN A 101 -20.02 0.03 -4.64
C GLN A 101 -19.26 -1.30 -4.62
N LEU A 102 -18.14 -1.40 -5.35
CA LEU A 102 -17.30 -2.59 -5.35
C LEU A 102 -16.76 -2.89 -3.94
N SER A 103 -16.35 -1.86 -3.19
CA SER A 103 -15.88 -2.02 -1.82
C SER A 103 -16.98 -2.55 -0.89
N MET A 104 -18.22 -2.07 -1.04
CA MET A 104 -19.38 -2.53 -0.28
C MET A 104 -19.72 -3.99 -0.59
N ILE A 105 -19.77 -4.36 -1.88
CA ILE A 105 -20.02 -5.75 -2.30
C ILE A 105 -18.94 -6.67 -1.74
N SER A 106 -17.66 -6.28 -1.89
CA SER A 106 -16.54 -7.04 -1.34
C SER A 106 -16.62 -7.20 0.17
N GLY A 107 -16.99 -6.13 0.89
CA GLY A 107 -17.20 -6.16 2.34
C GLY A 107 -18.30 -7.13 2.75
N VAL A 108 -19.46 -7.09 2.09
CA VAL A 108 -20.55 -8.04 2.36
C VAL A 108 -20.12 -9.48 2.08
N MET A 109 -19.41 -9.72 0.97
CA MET A 109 -18.88 -11.05 0.65
C MET A 109 -17.89 -11.54 1.71
N LEU A 110 -16.96 -10.68 2.16
CA LEU A 110 -16.00 -11.03 3.22
C LEU A 110 -16.68 -11.34 4.54
N LEU A 111 -17.74 -10.59 4.90
CA LEU A 111 -18.55 -10.88 6.08
C LEU A 111 -19.28 -12.23 5.94
N ALA A 112 -19.86 -12.51 4.76
CA ALA A 112 -20.50 -13.79 4.49
C ALA A 112 -19.51 -14.96 4.57
N PHE A 113 -18.32 -14.82 3.99
CA PHE A 113 -17.25 -15.82 4.08
C PHE A 113 -16.76 -16.03 5.52
N GLY A 114 -16.68 -14.96 6.30
CA GLY A 114 -16.39 -15.03 7.74
C GLY A 114 -17.47 -15.79 8.51
N ALA A 115 -18.75 -15.50 8.26
CA ALA A 115 -19.88 -16.19 8.88
C ALA A 115 -19.91 -17.69 8.54
N LEU A 116 -19.62 -18.02 7.27
CA LEU A 116 -19.50 -19.40 6.77
C LEU A 116 -18.17 -20.07 7.16
N ARG A 117 -17.28 -19.37 7.88
CA ARG A 117 -15.95 -19.85 8.30
C ARG A 117 -15.08 -20.35 7.14
N LEU A 118 -15.21 -19.75 5.96
CA LEU A 118 -14.48 -20.15 4.75
C LEU A 118 -12.99 -19.77 4.77
N GLY A 119 -12.48 -19.23 5.89
CA GLY A 119 -11.05 -18.94 6.07
C GLY A 119 -10.16 -20.17 5.88
N PHE A 120 -10.69 -21.40 6.06
CA PHE A 120 -9.93 -22.62 5.79
C PHE A 120 -9.53 -22.77 4.32
N LEU A 121 -10.26 -22.15 3.40
CA LEU A 121 -9.94 -22.20 1.97
C LEU A 121 -8.58 -21.58 1.65
N ALA A 122 -8.15 -20.60 2.45
CA ALA A 122 -6.82 -20.00 2.30
C ALA A 122 -5.68 -21.02 2.49
N TYR A 123 -5.89 -22.10 3.26
CA TYR A 123 -4.88 -23.15 3.44
C TYR A 123 -4.68 -24.03 2.21
N PHE A 124 -5.61 -24.03 1.25
CA PHE A 124 -5.45 -24.75 -0.02
C PHE A 124 -4.67 -23.96 -1.07
N LEU A 125 -4.36 -22.69 -0.81
CA LEU A 125 -3.51 -21.91 -1.69
C LEU A 125 -2.07 -22.39 -1.53
N SER A 126 -1.55 -23.03 -2.57
CA SER A 126 -0.18 -23.55 -2.55
C SER A 126 0.83 -22.40 -2.52
N HIS A 127 1.95 -22.63 -1.83
CA HIS A 127 3.04 -21.65 -1.76
C HIS A 127 3.53 -21.17 -3.15
N PRO A 128 3.65 -22.03 -4.18
CA PRO A 128 4.00 -21.58 -5.53
C PRO A 128 2.99 -20.61 -6.15
N VAL A 129 1.69 -20.80 -5.93
CA VAL A 129 0.65 -19.91 -6.46
C VAL A 129 0.74 -18.53 -5.82
N ILE A 130 0.88 -18.48 -4.49
CA ILE A 130 1.04 -17.22 -3.76
C ILE A 130 2.32 -16.50 -4.20
N SER A 131 3.44 -17.23 -4.29
CA SER A 131 4.73 -16.68 -4.73
C SER A 131 4.67 -16.14 -6.16
N GLY A 132 4.06 -16.88 -7.09
CA GLY A 132 3.87 -16.46 -8.48
C GLY A 132 3.00 -15.20 -8.57
N PHE A 133 1.90 -15.15 -7.81
CA PHE A 133 1.01 -13.99 -7.75
C PHE A 133 1.70 -12.74 -7.19
N ILE A 134 2.45 -12.86 -6.09
CA ILE A 134 3.21 -11.75 -5.50
C ILE A 134 4.27 -11.25 -6.49
N SER A 135 5.02 -12.16 -7.11
CA SER A 135 6.08 -11.80 -8.07
C SER A 135 5.50 -11.12 -9.32
N GLY A 136 4.42 -11.65 -9.88
CA GLY A 136 3.73 -11.05 -11.03
C GLY A 136 3.16 -9.67 -10.69
N SER A 137 2.55 -9.52 -9.52
CA SER A 137 2.04 -8.24 -9.02
C SER A 137 3.18 -7.23 -8.83
N ALA A 138 4.33 -7.65 -8.29
CA ALA A 138 5.50 -6.79 -8.12
C ALA A 138 6.01 -6.25 -9.47
N VAL A 139 6.08 -7.09 -10.50
CA VAL A 139 6.45 -6.66 -11.87
C VAL A 139 5.42 -5.68 -12.42
N LEU A 140 4.13 -5.98 -12.28
CA LEU A 140 3.05 -5.10 -12.75
C LEU A 140 3.10 -3.73 -12.06
N ILE A 141 3.30 -3.69 -10.74
CA ILE A 141 3.46 -2.46 -9.97
C ILE A 141 4.69 -1.70 -10.49
N ALA A 142 5.86 -2.34 -10.56
CA ALA A 142 7.11 -1.69 -10.96
C ALA A 142 7.01 -1.06 -12.35
N VAL A 143 6.48 -1.80 -13.33
CA VAL A 143 6.25 -1.28 -14.69
C VAL A 143 5.22 -0.15 -14.70
N GLY A 144 4.13 -0.31 -13.94
CA GLY A 144 3.09 0.71 -13.79
C GLY A 144 3.59 2.02 -13.18
N GLN A 145 4.66 2.00 -12.38
CA GLN A 145 5.26 3.19 -11.78
C GLN A 145 6.18 3.98 -12.74
N LEU A 146 6.70 3.35 -13.80
CA LEU A 146 7.65 4.01 -14.72
C LEU A 146 7.05 5.25 -15.40
N LYS A 147 5.73 5.25 -15.66
CA LYS A 147 5.03 6.40 -16.25
C LYS A 147 5.11 7.66 -15.36
N TYR A 148 5.08 7.49 -14.04
CA TYR A 148 5.19 8.61 -13.10
C TYR A 148 6.63 9.14 -13.01
N ILE A 149 7.63 8.24 -13.06
CA ILE A 149 9.05 8.63 -13.08
C ILE A 149 9.41 9.37 -14.38
N LEU A 150 8.95 8.87 -15.53
CA LEU A 150 9.18 9.50 -16.84
C LEU A 150 8.32 10.76 -17.06
N GLY A 151 7.27 10.96 -16.26
CA GLY A 151 6.34 12.07 -16.42
C GLY A 151 5.44 11.98 -17.65
N VAL A 152 5.13 10.76 -18.11
CA VAL A 152 4.33 10.50 -19.32
C VAL A 152 2.97 9.90 -18.98
N LYS A 153 1.98 10.14 -19.84
CA LYS A 153 0.64 9.54 -19.71
C LYS A 153 0.54 8.30 -20.58
N VAL A 154 0.58 7.13 -19.95
CA VAL A 154 0.40 5.83 -20.62
C VAL A 154 -0.78 5.11 -19.99
N ALA A 155 -1.68 4.61 -20.85
CA ALA A 155 -2.77 3.72 -20.48
C ALA A 155 -2.42 2.29 -20.92
N GLY A 156 -2.64 1.32 -20.03
CA GLY A 156 -2.40 -0.10 -20.28
C GLY A 156 -2.84 -0.90 -19.07
N LEU A 157 -3.49 -2.04 -19.30
CA LEU A 157 -3.95 -2.95 -18.24
C LEU A 157 -2.92 -4.06 -18.00
N THR A 158 -2.17 -4.41 -19.04
CA THR A 158 -1.14 -5.46 -18.96
C THR A 158 0.27 -4.86 -18.94
N VAL A 159 1.22 -5.65 -18.42
CA VAL A 159 2.65 -5.30 -18.45
C VAL A 159 3.11 -5.03 -19.88
N LEU A 160 2.70 -5.86 -20.84
CA LEU A 160 3.11 -5.73 -22.24
C LEU A 160 2.56 -4.46 -22.89
N GLU A 161 1.28 -4.16 -22.70
CA GLU A 161 0.68 -2.91 -23.19
C GLU A 161 1.36 -1.68 -22.59
N THR A 162 1.61 -1.71 -21.28
CA THR A 162 2.25 -0.61 -20.56
C THR A 162 3.68 -0.38 -21.07
N LEU A 163 4.47 -1.44 -21.24
CA LEU A 163 5.82 -1.35 -21.79
C LEU A 163 5.81 -0.82 -23.22
N ALA A 164 4.94 -1.33 -24.09
CA ALA A 164 4.82 -0.84 -25.46
C ALA A 164 4.43 0.65 -25.51
N GLY A 165 3.51 1.07 -24.63
CA GLY A 165 3.13 2.48 -24.48
C GLY A 165 4.28 3.36 -23.98
N LEU A 166 5.05 2.89 -22.99
CA LEU A 166 6.22 3.61 -22.47
C LEU A 166 7.31 3.80 -23.52
N VAL A 167 7.61 2.77 -24.32
CA VAL A 167 8.59 2.85 -25.41
C VAL A 167 8.17 3.88 -26.46
N LYS A 168 6.86 3.94 -26.80
CA LYS A 168 6.33 4.95 -27.72
C LYS A 168 6.35 6.36 -27.14
N ALA A 169 6.14 6.49 -25.82
CA ALA A 169 6.10 7.76 -25.11
C ALA A 169 7.49 8.27 -24.68
N LEU A 170 8.57 7.51 -24.87
CA LEU A 170 9.93 7.89 -24.49
C LEU A 170 10.35 9.29 -24.97
N PRO A 171 10.05 9.71 -26.21
CA PRO A 171 10.37 11.07 -26.68
C PRO A 171 9.63 12.19 -25.95
N GLN A 172 8.53 11.87 -25.26
CA GLN A 172 7.70 12.83 -24.51
C GLN A 172 8.09 12.92 -23.03
N THR A 173 9.20 12.28 -22.64
CA THR A 173 9.69 12.25 -21.26
C THR A 173 9.93 13.67 -20.75
N GLN A 174 9.46 13.94 -19.54
CA GLN A 174 9.66 15.23 -18.87
C GLN A 174 10.98 15.16 -18.06
N PRO A 175 12.03 15.92 -18.42
CA PRO A 175 13.36 15.79 -17.81
C PRO A 175 13.43 16.19 -16.34
N VAL A 176 12.64 17.18 -15.91
CA VAL A 176 12.51 17.61 -14.51
C VAL A 176 11.84 16.52 -13.68
N THR A 177 10.73 15.95 -14.16
CA THR A 177 10.05 14.84 -13.47
C THR A 177 10.97 13.63 -13.34
N LEU A 178 11.72 13.31 -14.40
CA LEU A 178 12.72 12.26 -14.41
C LEU A 178 13.80 12.51 -13.36
N ALA A 179 14.38 13.72 -13.32
CA ALA A 179 15.41 14.07 -12.36
C ALA A 179 14.90 13.95 -10.91
N ILE A 180 13.68 14.44 -10.62
CA ILE A 180 13.05 14.33 -9.30
C ILE A 180 12.78 12.87 -8.95
N GLY A 181 12.22 12.08 -9.88
CA GLY A 181 11.89 10.68 -9.65
C GLY A 181 13.13 9.83 -9.39
N VAL A 182 14.17 9.97 -10.22
CA VAL A 182 15.44 9.25 -10.08
C VAL A 182 16.18 9.67 -8.81
N SER A 183 16.28 10.98 -8.53
CA SER A 183 16.95 11.45 -7.31
C SER A 183 16.22 10.99 -6.04
N SER A 184 14.88 11.01 -6.02
CA SER A 184 14.08 10.48 -4.91
C SER A 184 14.30 8.97 -4.74
N LEU A 185 14.31 8.20 -5.83
CA LEU A 185 14.57 6.76 -5.78
C LEU A 185 15.97 6.46 -5.24
N LEU A 186 16.99 7.19 -5.72
CA LEU A 186 18.36 7.07 -5.23
C LEU A 186 18.45 7.44 -3.75
N PHE A 187 17.81 8.54 -3.34
CA PHE A 187 17.76 8.96 -1.94
C PHE A 187 17.16 7.85 -1.06
N LEU A 188 16.02 7.26 -1.45
CA LEU A 188 15.39 6.17 -0.69
C LEU A 188 16.27 4.93 -0.59
N LEU A 189 16.90 4.52 -1.71
CA LEU A 189 17.79 3.36 -1.76
C LEU A 189 19.06 3.55 -0.92
N LEU A 190 19.66 4.73 -1.00
CA LEU A 190 20.85 5.08 -0.23
C LEU A 190 20.51 5.26 1.25
N SER A 191 19.36 5.86 1.55
CA SER A 191 18.92 6.06 2.94
C SER A 191 18.71 4.72 3.63
N ARG A 192 17.97 3.81 3.00
CA ARG A 192 17.74 2.45 3.52
C ARG A 192 19.04 1.68 3.77
N ARG A 193 20.09 1.91 2.99
CA ARG A 193 21.35 1.15 3.08
C ARG A 193 22.39 1.78 3.99
N TYR A 194 22.50 3.11 4.00
CA TYR A 194 23.63 3.82 4.60
C TYR A 194 23.24 4.83 5.68
N LEU A 195 21.99 5.26 5.78
CA LEU A 195 21.61 6.37 6.67
C LEU A 195 21.86 6.05 8.14
N ALA A 196 21.46 4.87 8.61
CA ALA A 196 21.70 4.46 10.00
C ALA A 196 23.21 4.38 10.32
N GLN A 197 24.01 3.84 9.39
CA GLN A 197 25.47 3.75 9.54
C GLN A 197 26.15 5.12 9.55
N LEU A 198 25.66 6.06 8.74
CA LEU A 198 26.21 7.40 8.65
C LEU A 198 25.85 8.22 9.90
N LEU A 199 24.60 8.14 10.37
CA LEU A 199 24.14 8.81 11.59
C LEU A 199 24.88 8.29 12.83
N THR A 200 25.11 6.98 12.93
CA THR A 200 25.91 6.42 14.03
C THR A 200 27.36 6.87 14.00
N ARG A 201 27.98 7.00 12.82
CA ARG A 201 29.33 7.58 12.68
C ARG A 201 29.40 9.06 13.06
N LEU A 202 28.30 9.79 12.90
CA LEU A 202 28.16 11.19 13.30
C LEU A 202 27.83 11.37 14.79
N GLY A 203 27.76 10.29 15.58
CA GLY A 203 27.53 10.32 17.03
C GLY A 203 26.07 10.21 17.45
N VAL A 204 25.14 9.94 16.53
CA VAL A 204 23.73 9.71 16.87
C VAL A 204 23.58 8.32 17.53
N PRO A 205 22.82 8.20 18.63
CA PRO A 205 22.57 6.90 19.27
C PRO A 205 21.96 5.90 18.28
N ALA A 206 22.41 4.65 18.31
CA ALA A 206 22.01 3.61 17.34
C ALA A 206 20.48 3.45 17.21
N LYS A 207 19.74 3.56 18.31
CA LYS A 207 18.26 3.51 18.29
C LYS A 207 17.64 4.69 17.53
N ALA A 208 18.15 5.91 17.72
CA ALA A 208 17.66 7.09 17.02
C ALA A 208 18.04 7.05 15.53
N ALA A 209 19.25 6.58 15.21
CA ALA A 209 19.70 6.39 13.84
C ALA A 209 18.84 5.37 13.07
N ASP A 210 18.48 4.25 13.72
CA ASP A 210 17.60 3.23 13.15
C ASP A 210 16.16 3.74 12.95
N LEU A 211 15.64 4.54 13.90
CA LEU A 211 14.33 5.17 13.77
C LEU A 211 14.28 6.16 12.61
N VAL A 212 15.29 7.04 12.49
CA VAL A 212 15.39 8.00 11.39
C VAL A 212 15.54 7.29 10.05
N ALA A 213 16.32 6.20 9.99
CA ALA A 213 16.47 5.40 8.78
C ALA A 213 15.18 4.67 8.35
N LYS A 214 14.27 4.38 9.29
CA LYS A 214 12.95 3.80 8.98
C LYS A 214 11.92 4.84 8.55
N LEU A 215 12.10 6.11 8.92
CA LEU A 215 11.21 7.21 8.56
C LEU A 215 11.57 7.86 7.22
N ALA A 216 12.82 7.71 6.77
CA ALA A 216 13.31 8.18 5.48
C ALA A 216 12.90 7.24 4.33
#